data_AF-A0A529QE69-F1
#
_entry.id   AF-A0A529QE69-F1
#
_cell.length_a   1.000
_cell.length_b   1.000
_cell.length_c   1.000
_cell.angle_alpha   90.00
_cell.angle_beta   90.00
_cell.angle_gamma   90.00
#
_symmetry.space_group_name_H-M   'P 1'
#
loop_
_entity.id
_entity.type
_entity.pdbx_description
1 polymer ?
#
loop_
_entity_poly.entity_id
_entity_poly.type
_entity_poly.pdbx_seq_one_letter_code
_entity_poly.pdbx_strand_id
1 'polypeptide(L)' 'QGQVGPRLDGSLAGRVYIGGMLANNPENLIRWIRSAREINPHTAMPSTRITEQQARDIAAYLYALR' A
#
# COMPACT_ATOMS: atom_id res chain seq x y z
N GLN A 1 11.85 6.80 12.55
CA GLN A 1 10.77 6.61 11.56
C GLN A 1 11.24 7.14 10.21
N GLY A 2 10.90 6.48 9.10
CA GLY A 2 11.20 7.01 7.77
C GLY A 2 10.32 8.21 7.44
N GLN A 3 10.87 9.22 6.74
CA GLN A 3 10.18 10.47 6.40
C GLN A 3 9.88 10.62 4.90
N VAL A 4 10.25 9.62 4.09
CA VAL A 4 10.14 9.70 2.61
C VAL A 4 8.72 9.41 2.13
N GLY A 5 8.04 8.45 2.77
CA GLY A 5 6.69 8.03 2.39
C GLY A 5 5.61 8.58 3.32
N PRO A 6 4.34 8.58 2.89
CA PRO A 6 3.21 8.85 3.78
C PRO A 6 3.20 7.90 4.98
N ARG A 7 2.57 8.34 6.07
CA ARG A 7 2.42 7.50 7.27
C ARG A 7 1.63 6.23 6.94
N LEU A 8 2.06 5.10 7.48
CA LEU A 8 1.40 3.80 7.41
C LEU A 8 0.95 3.37 8.81
N ASP A 9 0.15 4.23 9.46
CA ASP A 9 -0.43 4.04 10.79
C ASP A 9 -1.95 3.83 10.69
N GLY A 10 -2.68 3.87 11.82
CA GLY A 10 -4.13 3.70 11.86
C GLY A 10 -4.93 4.68 10.98
N SER A 11 -4.31 5.79 10.54
CA SER A 11 -4.94 6.71 9.59
C SER A 11 -5.12 6.11 8.19
N LEU A 12 -4.38 5.05 7.83
CA LEU A 12 -4.41 4.47 6.50
C LEU A 12 -5.79 3.90 6.14
N ALA A 13 -6.47 3.25 7.08
CA ALA A 13 -7.79 2.66 6.84
C ALA A 13 -8.87 3.72 6.49
N GLY A 14 -8.69 4.96 6.95
CA GLY A 14 -9.60 6.08 6.66
C GLY A 14 -9.30 6.81 5.35
N ARG A 15 -8.23 6.47 4.63
CA ARG A 15 -7.91 7.13 3.34
C ARG A 15 -8.83 6.64 2.24
N VAL A 16 -9.16 7.52 1.30
CA VAL A 16 -9.99 7.16 0.14
C VAL A 16 -9.15 6.49 -0.96
N TYR A 17 -7.89 6.90 -1.12
CA TYR A 17 -7.02 6.43 -2.19
C TYR A 17 -5.67 5.90 -1.69
N ILE A 18 -5.16 4.87 -2.37
CA ILE A 18 -3.81 4.32 -2.25
C ILE A 18 -2.96 4.89 -3.39
N GLY A 19 -1.81 5.48 -3.05
CA GLY A 19 -0.90 6.06 -4.04
C GLY A 19 -1.52 7.19 -4.88
N GLY A 20 -2.65 7.75 -4.43
CA GLY A 20 -3.43 8.75 -5.16
C GLY A 20 -4.18 8.23 -6.39
N MET A 21 -4.19 6.91 -6.64
CA MET A 21 -4.68 6.34 -7.92
C MET A 21 -5.76 5.26 -7.73
N LEU A 22 -5.59 4.38 -6.75
CA LEU A 22 -6.51 3.26 -6.53
C LEU A 22 -7.43 3.53 -5.34
N ALA A 23 -8.70 3.14 -5.44
CA ALA A 23 -9.60 3.17 -4.28
C ALA A 23 -9.04 2.30 -3.15
N ASN A 24 -9.15 2.76 -1.91
CA ASN A 24 -8.61 2.06 -0.76
C ASN A 24 -9.48 0.86 -0.37
N ASN A 25 -9.07 -0.32 -0.83
CA ASN A 25 -9.61 -1.62 -0.44
C ASN A 25 -8.47 -2.65 -0.34
N PRO A 26 -8.69 -3.82 0.27
CA PRO A 26 -7.64 -4.83 0.46
C PRO A 26 -6.97 -5.26 -0.84
N GLU A 27 -7.74 -5.51 -1.89
CA GLU A 27 -7.26 -5.99 -3.19
C GLU A 27 -6.30 -4.98 -3.84
N ASN A 28 -6.67 -3.71 -3.83
CA ASN A 28 -5.85 -2.64 -4.38
C ASN A 28 -4.60 -2.38 -3.55
N LEU A 29 -4.67 -2.52 -2.22
CA LEU A 29 -3.49 -2.36 -1.36
C LEU A 29 -2.47 -3.47 -1.62
N ILE A 30 -2.94 -4.72 -1.76
CA ILE A 30 -2.11 -5.86 -2.15
C ILE A 30 -1.44 -5.60 -3.50
N ARG A 31 -2.20 -5.15 -4.49
CA ARG A 31 -1.69 -4.84 -5.83
C ARG A 31 -0.66 -3.71 -5.79
N TRP A 32 -0.92 -2.65 -5.03
CA TRP A 32 0.00 -1.53 -4.86
C TRP A 32 1.30 -1.95 -4.18
N ILE A 33 1.25 -2.76 -3.11
CA ILE A 33 2.44 -3.26 -2.41
C ILE A 33 3.35 -4.04 -3.37
N ARG A 34 2.79 -4.89 -4.23
CA ARG A 34 3.56 -5.75 -5.13
C ARG A 34 4.09 -5.01 -6.37
N SER A 35 3.27 -4.14 -6.95
CA SER A 35 3.44 -3.61 -8.31
C SER A 35 3.23 -2.10 -8.42
N ALA A 36 3.62 -1.32 -7.39
CA ALA A 36 3.44 0.13 -7.35
C ALA A 36 3.86 0.87 -8.64
N ARG A 37 5.03 0.54 -9.22
CA ARG A 37 5.53 1.20 -10.44
C ARG A 37 4.80 0.81 -11.72
N GLU A 38 4.12 -0.33 -11.73
CA GLU A 38 3.26 -0.73 -12.85
C GLU A 38 1.93 0.04 -12.82
N ILE A 39 1.49 0.42 -11.62
CA ILE A 39 0.28 1.25 -11.45
C ILE A 39 0.62 2.72 -11.69
N ASN A 40 1.65 3.24 -11.02
CA ASN A 40 2.15 4.61 -11.19
C ASN A 40 3.65 4.60 -11.52
N PRO A 41 4.06 4.75 -12.80
CA PRO A 41 5.47 4.78 -13.20
C PRO A 41 6.30 5.88 -12.54
N HIS A 42 5.66 6.95 -12.04
CA HIS A 42 6.30 8.10 -11.41
C HIS A 42 6.34 8.01 -9.87
N THR A 43 5.84 6.93 -9.26
CA THR A 43 5.90 6.76 -7.81
C THR A 43 7.33 6.47 -7.32
N ALA A 44 7.69 7.07 -6.18
CA ALA A 44 8.94 6.75 -5.50
C ALA A 44 8.93 5.35 -4.87
N MET A 45 7.75 4.79 -4.59
CA MET A 45 7.62 3.44 -4.02
C MET A 45 8.08 2.37 -5.03
N PRO A 46 9.05 1.50 -4.70
CA PRO A 46 9.45 0.42 -5.59
C PRO A 46 8.38 -0.69 -5.65
N SER A 47 8.33 -1.43 -6.76
CA SER A 47 7.60 -2.71 -6.82
C SER A 47 8.35 -3.75 -5.98
N THR A 48 7.77 -4.20 -4.88
CA THR A 48 8.45 -5.10 -3.92
C THR A 48 8.61 -6.52 -4.44
N ARG A 49 7.77 -6.94 -5.41
CA ARG A 49 7.73 -8.29 -6.00
C ARG A 49 7.62 -9.44 -4.98
N ILE A 50 7.12 -9.16 -3.79
CA ILE A 50 6.83 -10.19 -2.78
C ILE A 50 5.67 -11.08 -3.25
N THR A 51 5.53 -12.24 -2.60
CA THR A 51 4.42 -13.15 -2.88
C THR A 51 3.09 -12.49 -2.54
N GLU A 52 2.01 -12.97 -3.17
CA GLU A 52 0.67 -12.46 -2.88
C GLU A 52 0.26 -12.68 -1.44
N GLN A 53 0.70 -13.80 -0.83
CA GLN A 53 0.42 -14.09 0.56
C GLN A 53 1.09 -13.07 1.49
N GLN A 54 2.37 -12.76 1.29
CA GLN A 54 3.05 -11.75 2.10
C GLN A 54 2.40 -10.37 1.94
N ALA A 55 1.98 -10.01 0.73
CA ALA A 55 1.27 -8.75 0.51
C ALA A 55 -0.10 -8.71 1.19
N ARG A 56 -0.83 -9.83 1.20
CA ARG A 56 -2.08 -9.99 1.98
C ARG A 56 -1.83 -9.78 3.47
N ASP A 57 -0.80 -10.43 4.02
CA ASP A 57 -0.49 -10.35 5.45
C ASP A 57 -0.13 -8.91 5.86
N ILE A 58 0.66 -8.20 5.03
CA ILE A 58 0.99 -6.79 5.24
C ILE A 58 -0.27 -5.92 5.15
N ALA A 59 -1.11 -6.12 4.14
CA ALA A 59 -2.35 -5.36 3.98
C ALA A 59 -3.27 -5.55 5.20
N ALA A 60 -3.46 -6.80 5.65
CA ALA A 60 -4.26 -7.12 6.83
C ALA A 60 -3.70 -6.44 8.08
N TYR A 61 -2.37 -6.48 8.28
CA TYR A 61 -1.71 -5.76 9.37
C TYR A 61 -2.00 -4.26 9.32
N LEU A 62 -1.83 -3.62 8.15
CA LEU A 62 -2.03 -2.19 7.98
C LEU A 62 -3.49 -1.76 8.21
N TYR A 63 -4.47 -2.57 7.81
CA TYR A 63 -5.89 -2.32 8.09
C TYR A 63 -6.28 -2.56 9.54
N ALA A 64 -5.52 -3.36 10.29
CA ALA A 64 -5.76 -3.63 11.70
C ALA A 64 -5.13 -2.58 12.64
N LEU A 65 -4.29 -1.67 12.12
CA LEU A 65 -3.71 -0.58 12.89
C LEU A 65 -4.79 0.38 13.38
N ARG A 66 -4.68 0.83 14.63
CA ARG A 66 -5.51 1.87 15.24
C ARG A 66 -4.70 3.13 15.51
#